data_AF-A0A7J7CWY2-F1
#
_entry.id   AF-A0A7J7CWY2-F1
#
_cell.length_a   1.000
_cell.length_b   1.000
_cell.length_c   1.000
_cell.angle_alpha   90.00
_cell.angle_beta   90.00
_cell.angle_gamma   90.00
#
_symmetry.space_group_name_H-M   'P 1'
#
loop_
_entity.id
_entity.type
_entity.pdbx_description
1 polymer ?
#
loop_
_entity_poly.entity_id
_entity_poly.type
_entity_poly.pdbx_seq_one_letter_code
_entity_poly.pdbx_strand_id
1 'polypeptide(L)'
;MGTTKHTDGSFFTVLLQDQLDGLQVFQENQWIDVHPIHGALVVNIGDLLQLITNDRFISATHRVLANQVGPRISVVSFFRPPISPGNNSMVCKPIKQLLSEENPPIYKEIDARDYFNVYFSKGLDGTSPLLHFRL
;
A
#
# COMPACT_ATOMS: atom_id res chain seq x y z
N MET A 1 11.23 -14.06 -9.29
CA MET A 1 10.56 -13.01 -8.48
C MET A 1 9.89 -13.67 -7.30
N GLY A 2 9.94 -13.05 -6.11
CA GLY A 2 9.14 -13.47 -4.95
C GLY A 2 7.75 -12.86 -5.03
N THR A 3 7.66 -11.53 -4.98
CA THR A 3 6.41 -10.76 -5.16
C THR A 3 6.64 -9.69 -6.23
N THR A 4 5.71 -9.56 -7.19
CA THR A 4 5.78 -8.55 -8.26
C THR A 4 5.61 -7.13 -7.71
N LYS A 5 5.93 -6.11 -8.53
CA LYS A 5 5.80 -4.71 -8.12
C LYS A 5 4.33 -4.35 -7.83
N HIS A 6 4.06 -3.71 -6.70
CA HIS A 6 2.72 -3.29 -6.30
C HIS A 6 2.75 -2.21 -5.21
N THR A 7 1.59 -1.64 -4.93
CA THR A 7 1.27 -0.89 -3.71
C THR A 7 0.35 -1.73 -2.82
N ASP A 8 0.30 -1.42 -1.53
CA ASP A 8 -0.57 -2.10 -0.60
C ASP A 8 -1.94 -1.43 -0.55
N GLY A 9 -3.02 -2.20 -0.72
CA GLY A 9 -4.39 -1.71 -0.56
C GLY A 9 -4.80 -1.44 0.90
N SER A 10 -3.87 -1.51 1.85
CA SER A 10 -4.12 -1.32 3.27
C SER A 10 -4.16 0.18 3.64
N PHE A 11 -4.37 0.47 4.92
CA PHE A 11 -4.11 1.78 5.50
C PHE A 11 -2.61 1.94 5.77
N PHE A 12 -2.03 0.98 6.49
CA PHE A 12 -0.60 0.74 6.54
C PHE A 12 -0.34 -0.75 6.72
N THR A 13 0.90 -1.13 6.49
CA THR A 13 1.36 -2.52 6.62
C THR A 13 2.52 -2.56 7.59
N VAL A 14 2.56 -3.62 8.40
CA VAL A 14 3.70 -3.93 9.29
C VAL A 14 4.29 -5.26 8.85
N LEU A 15 5.58 -5.26 8.58
CA LEU A 15 6.33 -6.39 8.06
C LEU A 15 7.42 -6.79 9.05
N LEU A 16 7.36 -8.05 9.48
CA LEU A 16 8.48 -8.75 10.10
C LEU A 16 9.20 -9.55 9.01
N GLN A 17 10.51 -9.38 8.88
CA GLN A 17 11.34 -10.12 7.95
C GLN A 17 12.50 -10.79 8.69
N ASP A 18 12.99 -11.89 8.12
CA ASP A 18 14.25 -12.49 8.55
C ASP A 18 15.46 -11.61 8.19
N GLN A 19 16.67 -12.16 8.27
CA GLN A 19 17.90 -11.43 7.99
C GLN A 19 18.37 -11.57 6.53
N LEU A 20 17.51 -12.05 5.62
CA LEU A 20 17.83 -12.15 4.20
C LEU A 20 17.22 -10.98 3.41
N ASP A 21 18.06 -10.38 2.55
CA ASP A 21 17.62 -9.33 1.63
C ASP A 21 16.59 -9.83 0.61
N GLY A 22 15.83 -8.89 0.06
CA GLY A 22 14.95 -9.13 -1.07
C GLY A 22 13.86 -8.09 -1.25
N LEU A 23 13.47 -7.39 -0.19
CA LEU A 23 12.51 -6.29 -0.27
C LEU A 23 13.15 -5.07 -0.95
N GLN A 24 12.49 -4.54 -1.97
CA GLN A 24 12.86 -3.31 -2.64
C GLN A 24 11.70 -2.33 -2.70
N VAL A 25 11.98 -1.06 -2.50
CA VAL A 25 11.04 0.05 -2.70
C VAL A 25 11.45 0.87 -3.93
N PHE A 26 10.48 1.38 -4.68
CA PHE A 26 10.71 2.24 -5.83
C PHE A 26 10.60 3.71 -5.43
N GLN A 27 11.69 4.44 -5.57
CA GLN A 27 11.79 5.86 -5.24
C GLN A 27 12.71 6.54 -6.27
N GLU A 28 12.35 7.75 -6.71
CA GLU A 28 13.19 8.56 -7.63
C GLU A 28 13.64 7.79 -8.90
N ASN A 29 12.70 7.03 -9.48
CA ASN A 29 12.92 6.18 -10.64
C ASN A 29 13.95 5.04 -10.46
N GLN A 30 14.24 4.67 -9.21
CA GLN A 30 15.20 3.63 -8.86
C GLN A 30 14.60 2.64 -7.86
N TRP A 31 15.08 1.40 -7.91
CA TRP A 31 14.79 0.39 -6.90
C TRP A 31 15.85 0.48 -5.80
N ILE A 32 15.41 0.66 -4.56
CA ILE A 32 16.25 0.78 -3.38
C ILE A 32 16.02 -0.45 -2.50
N ASP A 33 17.10 -1.11 -2.09
CA ASP A 33 17.03 -2.25 -1.17
C ASP A 33 16.66 -1.79 0.24
N VAL A 34 15.74 -2.53 0.87
CA VAL A 34 15.37 -2.34 2.27
C VAL A 34 16.06 -3.42 3.09
N HIS A 35 17.27 -3.10 3.56
CA HIS A 35 18.08 -4.05 4.33
C HIS A 35 17.41 -4.40 5.67
N PRO A 36 17.35 -5.69 6.03
CA PRO A 36 16.79 -6.10 7.31
C PRO A 36 17.69 -5.61 8.46
N ILE A 37 17.06 -5.06 9.50
CA ILE A 37 17.72 -4.67 10.74
C ILE A 37 17.23 -5.62 11.84
N HIS A 38 18.16 -6.21 12.59
CA HIS A 38 17.83 -7.13 13.66
C HIS A 38 16.88 -6.49 14.69
N GLY A 39 15.76 -7.16 14.97
CA GLY A 39 14.74 -6.69 15.92
C GLY A 39 13.83 -5.57 15.39
N ALA A 40 14.01 -5.11 14.15
CA ALA A 40 13.18 -4.07 13.56
C ALA A 40 11.96 -4.63 12.82
N LEU A 41 10.93 -3.80 12.72
CA LEU A 41 9.78 -4.00 11.84
C LEU A 41 9.83 -2.94 10.73
N VAL A 42 9.44 -3.33 9.52
CA VAL A 42 9.23 -2.37 8.43
C VAL A 42 7.77 -1.94 8.44
N VAL A 43 7.54 -0.64 8.31
CA VAL A 43 6.19 -0.09 8.17
C VAL A 43 6.11 0.67 6.86
N ASN A 44 5.08 0.40 6.05
CA ASN A 44 4.83 1.13 4.81
C ASN A 44 3.38 1.61 4.73
N ILE A 45 3.20 2.72 4.01
CA ILE A 45 1.90 3.35 3.80
C ILE A 45 1.15 2.63 2.69
N GLY A 46 -0.14 2.39 2.92
CA GLY A 46 -1.04 1.82 1.93
C GLY A 46 -1.90 2.86 1.22
N ASP A 47 -2.51 2.44 0.13
CA ASP A 47 -3.33 3.24 -0.78
C ASP A 47 -4.49 3.93 -0.05
N LEU A 48 -5.10 3.29 0.95
CA LEU A 48 -6.21 3.90 1.69
C LEU A 48 -5.76 5.10 2.52
N LEU A 49 -4.55 5.05 3.11
CA LEU A 49 -4.02 6.20 3.83
C LEU A 49 -3.60 7.32 2.88
N GLN A 50 -3.05 6.98 1.70
CA GLN A 50 -2.78 7.97 0.66
C GLN A 50 -4.06 8.70 0.22
N LEU A 51 -5.15 7.96 -0.01
CA LEU A 51 -6.45 8.51 -0.37
C LEU A 51 -6.97 9.49 0.69
N ILE A 52 -7.05 9.05 1.95
CA ILE A 52 -7.65 9.88 3.00
C ILE A 52 -6.77 11.08 3.38
N THR A 53 -5.47 11.02 3.13
CA THR A 53 -4.55 12.14 3.37
C THR A 53 -4.37 13.06 2.16
N ASN A 54 -5.11 12.82 1.08
CA ASN A 54 -5.05 13.62 -0.15
C ASN A 54 -3.61 13.74 -0.70
N ASP A 55 -2.93 12.61 -0.87
CA ASP A 55 -1.53 12.51 -1.31
C ASP A 55 -0.47 13.11 -0.37
N ARG A 56 -0.83 13.55 0.85
CA ARG A 56 0.18 13.97 1.85
C ARG A 56 1.11 12.82 2.25
N PHE A 57 0.59 11.60 2.29
CA PHE A 57 1.40 10.39 2.35
C PHE A 57 1.22 9.58 1.07
N ILE A 58 2.31 9.02 0.56
CA ILE A 58 2.31 8.26 -0.70
C ILE A 58 2.53 6.78 -0.39
N SER A 59 1.69 5.92 -0.96
CA SER A 59 1.87 4.47 -0.94
C SER A 59 3.01 4.09 -1.86
N ALA A 60 4.06 3.55 -1.27
CA ALA A 60 5.28 3.24 -1.99
C ALA A 60 5.12 1.95 -2.81
N THR A 61 5.46 2.04 -4.10
CA THR A 61 5.57 0.84 -4.94
C THR A 61 6.75 0.02 -4.45
N HIS A 62 6.54 -1.26 -4.20
CA HIS A 62 7.57 -2.16 -3.70
C HIS A 62 7.47 -3.54 -4.36
N ARG A 63 8.55 -4.33 -4.28
CA ARG A 63 8.63 -5.71 -4.80
C ARG A 63 9.52 -6.57 -3.92
N VAL A 64 9.47 -7.89 -4.09
CA VAL A 64 10.36 -8.82 -3.39
C VAL A 64 11.11 -9.69 -4.38
N LEU A 65 12.43 -9.54 -4.47
CA LEU A 65 13.28 -10.39 -5.29
C LEU A 65 13.40 -11.80 -4.69
N ALA A 66 13.45 -12.82 -5.55
CA ALA A 66 13.85 -14.16 -5.12
C ALA A 66 15.37 -14.26 -5.28
N ASN A 67 16.06 -14.68 -4.22
CA ASN A 67 17.51 -14.83 -4.21
C ASN A 67 17.90 -16.33 -4.24
N GLN A 68 19.17 -16.63 -4.59
CA GLN A 68 19.71 -18.00 -4.59
C GLN A 68 20.44 -18.35 -3.28
N VAL A 69 20.44 -17.44 -2.30
CA VAL A 69 21.17 -17.59 -1.03
C VAL A 69 20.40 -18.53 -0.09
N GLY A 70 19.07 -18.48 -0.12
CA GLY A 70 18.23 -19.37 0.66
C GLY A 70 16.76 -18.93 0.69
N PRO A 71 15.89 -19.69 1.37
CA PRO A 71 14.50 -19.29 1.55
C PRO A 71 14.41 -18.06 2.46
N ARG A 72 13.89 -16.94 1.92
CA ARG A 72 13.51 -15.76 2.69
C ARG A 72 12.10 -15.90 3.24
N ILE A 73 11.93 -15.64 4.54
CA ILE A 73 10.65 -15.68 5.23
C ILE A 73 10.28 -14.28 5.74
N SER A 74 9.03 -13.90 5.56
CA SER A 74 8.47 -12.69 6.16
C SER A 74 7.01 -12.86 6.54
N VAL A 75 6.59 -12.18 7.60
CA VAL A 75 5.20 -12.14 8.08
C VAL A 75 4.67 -10.73 7.89
N VAL A 76 3.57 -10.61 7.17
CA VAL A 76 2.95 -9.33 6.82
C VAL A 76 1.62 -9.17 7.54
N SER A 77 1.43 -8.05 8.22
CA SER A 77 0.17 -7.66 8.84
C SER A 77 -0.39 -6.41 8.16
N PHE A 78 -1.56 -6.54 7.56
CA PHE A 78 -2.24 -5.44 6.86
C PHE A 78 -3.30 -4.82 7.76
N PHE A 79 -3.15 -3.53 8.06
CA PHE A 79 -4.13 -2.78 8.84
C PHE A 79 -5.09 -2.09 7.87
N ARG A 80 -6.32 -2.56 7.80
CA ARG A 80 -7.32 -2.08 6.85
C ARG A 80 -8.74 -2.31 7.36
N PRO A 81 -9.75 -1.59 6.82
CA PRO A 81 -11.14 -1.81 7.17
C PRO A 81 -11.57 -3.27 6.88
N PRO A 82 -12.54 -3.81 7.63
CA PRO A 82 -13.06 -5.13 7.37
C PRO A 82 -13.76 -5.16 6.00
N ILE A 83 -13.45 -6.18 5.21
CA ILE A 83 -14.02 -6.40 3.86
C ILE A 83 -15.06 -7.52 3.83
N SER A 84 -15.35 -8.15 4.96
CA SER A 84 -16.23 -9.30 5.04
C SER A 84 -17.69 -8.92 4.74
N PRO A 85 -18.45 -9.78 4.02
CA PRO A 85 -19.88 -9.58 3.81
C PRO A 85 -20.61 -9.47 5.15
N GLY A 86 -21.45 -8.45 5.31
CA GLY A 86 -22.27 -8.25 6.52
C GLY A 86 -21.77 -7.17 7.49
N ASN A 87 -20.57 -6.62 7.29
CA ASN A 87 -20.13 -5.43 8.01
C ASN A 87 -20.57 -4.15 7.29
N ASN A 88 -20.89 -3.11 8.06
CA ASN A 88 -21.06 -1.76 7.50
C ASN A 88 -19.75 -1.35 6.85
N SER A 89 -19.81 -1.08 5.55
CA SER A 89 -18.62 -0.63 4.84
C SER A 89 -18.20 0.75 5.28
N MET A 90 -16.88 0.94 5.34
CA MET A 90 -16.29 2.21 5.66
C MET A 90 -16.24 3.08 4.40
N VAL A 91 -16.68 4.32 4.53
CA VAL A 91 -16.47 5.34 3.50
C VAL A 91 -15.07 5.93 3.66
N CYS A 92 -14.27 5.86 2.60
CA CYS A 92 -12.96 6.48 2.50
C CYS A 92 -13.07 7.79 1.73
N LYS A 93 -12.56 8.87 2.31
CA LYS A 93 -12.50 10.18 1.65
C LYS A 93 -11.36 11.04 2.18
N PRO A 94 -10.88 12.01 1.40
CA PRO A 94 -9.92 12.99 1.88
C PRO A 94 -10.42 13.66 3.18
N ILE A 95 -9.54 13.72 4.19
CA ILE A 95 -9.81 14.38 5.46
C ILE A 95 -10.04 15.88 5.20
N LYS A 96 -11.20 16.40 5.57
CA LYS A 96 -11.59 17.79 5.30
C LYS A 96 -10.58 18.82 5.79
N GLN A 97 -9.94 18.56 6.94
CA GLN A 97 -8.94 19.44 7.55
C GLN A 97 -7.61 19.48 6.77
N LEU A 98 -7.40 18.57 5.81
CA LEU A 98 -6.24 18.57 4.92
C LEU A 98 -6.54 19.23 3.58
N LEU A 99 -7.79 19.67 3.34
CA LEU A 99 -8.22 20.31 2.11
C LEU A 99 -8.21 21.84 2.25
N SER A 100 -7.85 22.54 1.18
CA SER A 100 -7.96 23.99 1.04
C SER A 100 -8.20 24.36 -0.43
N GLU A 101 -8.29 25.66 -0.74
CA GLU A 101 -8.35 26.11 -2.15
C GLU A 101 -7.08 25.75 -2.92
N GLU A 102 -5.92 25.79 -2.25
CA GLU A 102 -4.61 25.43 -2.79
C GLU A 102 -4.34 23.92 -2.78
N ASN A 103 -5.06 23.16 -1.96
CA ASN A 103 -5.02 21.70 -1.90
C ASN A 103 -6.43 21.10 -2.04
N PRO A 104 -7.05 21.18 -3.23
CA PRO A 104 -8.37 20.63 -3.46
C PRO A 104 -8.35 19.10 -3.37
N PRO A 105 -9.52 18.44 -3.19
CA PRO A 105 -9.58 16.99 -3.18
C PRO A 105 -9.06 16.41 -4.50
N ILE A 106 -8.16 15.43 -4.39
CA ILE A 106 -7.60 14.66 -5.51
C ILE A 106 -8.43 13.39 -5.76
N TYR A 107 -9.11 12.90 -4.72
CA TYR A 107 -9.86 11.65 -4.73
C TYR A 107 -11.34 11.87 -4.44
N LYS A 108 -12.16 11.01 -5.03
CA LYS A 108 -13.60 10.90 -4.75
C LYS A 108 -13.84 10.29 -3.36
N GLU A 109 -15.02 10.55 -2.81
CA GLU A 109 -15.54 9.76 -1.69
C GLU A 109 -15.94 8.38 -2.22
N ILE A 110 -15.42 7.30 -1.61
CA ILE A 110 -15.62 5.92 -2.06
C ILE A 110 -15.99 4.98 -0.92
N ASP A 111 -16.75 3.94 -1.23
CA ASP A 111 -16.93 2.79 -0.34
C ASP A 111 -15.65 1.92 -0.40
N ALA A 112 -15.11 1.52 0.76
CA ALA A 112 -13.89 0.72 0.83
C ALA A 112 -14.04 -0.63 0.09
N ARG A 113 -15.25 -1.20 -0.02
CA ARG A 113 -15.48 -2.42 -0.80
C ARG A 113 -15.31 -2.18 -2.29
N ASP A 114 -15.77 -1.04 -2.81
CA ASP A 114 -15.61 -0.70 -4.22
C ASP A 114 -14.12 -0.58 -4.57
N TYR A 115 -13.34 0.02 -3.66
CA TYR A 115 -11.88 0.02 -3.74
C TYR A 115 -11.31 -1.40 -3.83
N PHE A 116 -11.66 -2.28 -2.90
CA PHE A 116 -11.11 -3.63 -2.86
C PHE A 116 -11.57 -4.49 -4.03
N ASN A 117 -12.78 -4.28 -4.57
CA ASN A 117 -13.25 -4.95 -5.77
C ASN A 117 -12.33 -4.64 -6.96
N VAL A 118 -11.98 -3.36 -7.16
CA VAL A 118 -11.03 -2.94 -8.21
C VAL A 118 -9.62 -3.47 -7.92
N TYR A 119 -9.17 -3.39 -6.65
CA TYR A 119 -7.86 -3.88 -6.23
C TYR A 119 -7.67 -5.37 -6.58
N PHE A 120 -8.65 -6.22 -6.22
CA PHE A 120 -8.58 -7.66 -6.44
C PHE A 120 -8.82 -8.05 -7.90
N SER A 121 -9.69 -7.35 -8.64
CA SER A 121 -9.92 -7.65 -10.06
C SER A 121 -8.70 -7.35 -10.93
N LYS A 122 -7.94 -6.33 -10.56
CA LYS A 122 -6.74 -5.88 -11.25
C LYS A 122 -5.51 -6.76 -10.97
N GLY A 123 -5.36 -7.19 -9.72
CA GLY A 123 -4.15 -7.89 -9.26
C GLY A 123 -2.90 -7.01 -9.22
N LEU A 124 -1.73 -7.66 -9.21
CA LEU A 124 -0.41 -7.04 -9.00
C LEU A 124 0.31 -6.72 -10.33
N ASP A 125 -0.33 -5.94 -11.19
CA ASP A 125 0.23 -5.48 -12.48
C ASP A 125 1.20 -4.27 -12.35
N GLY A 126 1.31 -3.70 -11.14
CA GLY A 126 2.13 -2.53 -10.83
C GLY A 126 1.54 -1.16 -11.16
N THR A 127 0.28 -1.05 -11.56
CA THR A 127 -0.45 0.23 -11.61
C THR A 127 -1.16 0.49 -10.28
N SER A 128 -1.37 1.76 -9.89
CA SER A 128 -2.11 2.05 -8.65
C SER A 128 -3.62 1.93 -8.89
N PRO A 129 -4.37 1.17 -8.07
CA PRO A 129 -5.84 1.14 -8.12
C PRO A 129 -6.46 2.52 -7.91
N LEU A 130 -5.79 3.40 -7.15
CA LEU A 130 -6.26 4.76 -6.84
C LEU A 130 -6.51 5.61 -8.09
N LEU A 131 -5.88 5.29 -9.23
CA LEU A 131 -6.13 5.98 -10.49
C LEU A 131 -7.61 5.95 -10.92
N HIS A 132 -8.35 4.90 -10.56
CA HIS A 132 -9.79 4.79 -10.86
C HIS A 132 -10.65 5.75 -10.01
N PHE A 133 -10.12 6.21 -8.89
CA PHE A 133 -10.84 6.99 -7.87
C PHE A 133 -10.38 8.44 -7.78
N ARG A 134 -9.45 8.87 -8.64
CA ARG A 134 -9.09 10.29 -8.79
C ARG A 134 -10.26 11.10 -9.38
N LEU A 135 -10.31 12.37 -9.01
CA LEU A 135 -11.21 13.38 -9.56
C LEU A 135 -10.75 13.85 -10.95
#